data_AF-A0A941LKH5-F1
#
_entry.id   AF-A0A941LKH5-F1
#
_cell.length_a   1.000
_cell.length_b   1.000
_cell.length_c   1.000
_cell.angle_alpha   90.00
_cell.angle_beta   90.00
_cell.angle_gamma   90.00
#
_symmetry.space_group_name_H-M   'P 1'
#
loop_
_entity.id
_entity.type
_entity.pdbx_description
1 polymer ?
#
loop_
_entity_poly.entity_id
_entity_poly.type
_entity_poly.pdbx_seq_one_letter_code
_entity_poly.pdbx_strand_id
1 'polypeptide(L)' 'MSFNLPLKAMSLHEKLTAMEALWEDLARTPEDIESPAWHKDVLDERRQRLTDGQSQFVDWETAKAEIRNKVL' A
#
# COMPACT_ATOMS: atom_id res chain seq x y z
N MET A 1 11.55 3.13 25.59
CA MET A 1 10.56 4.14 26.03
C MET A 1 9.24 3.85 25.33
N SER A 2 8.12 3.95 26.02
CA SER A 2 6.80 3.72 25.43
C SER A 2 6.30 5.03 24.80
N PHE A 3 6.07 5.04 23.49
CA PHE A 3 5.37 6.14 22.83
C PHE A 3 3.87 5.89 22.92
N ASN A 4 3.12 6.77 23.59
CA ASN A 4 1.67 6.64 23.79
C ASN A 4 0.94 7.85 23.23
N LEU A 5 0.15 7.63 22.18
CA LEU A 5 -0.81 8.61 21.67
C LEU A 5 -2.14 8.48 22.43
N PRO A 6 -2.82 9.59 22.78
CA PRO A 6 -4.14 9.56 23.42
C PRO A 6 -5.24 9.22 22.40
N LEU A 7 -5.12 8.08 21.71
CA LEU A 7 -5.98 7.68 20.59
C LEU A 7 -7.49 7.69 20.92
N LYS A 8 -7.86 7.50 22.19
CA LYS A 8 -9.27 7.56 22.63
C LYS A 8 -9.84 8.98 22.65
N ALA A 9 -9.01 10.00 22.87
CA ALA A 9 -9.43 11.38 22.94
C ALA A 9 -9.39 12.09 21.57
N MET A 10 -8.64 11.54 20.62
CA MET A 10 -8.54 12.10 19.27
C MET A 10 -9.83 11.89 18.47
N SER A 11 -10.26 12.95 17.80
CA SER A 11 -11.24 12.91 16.72
C SER A 11 -10.75 12.05 15.56
N LEU A 12 -11.66 11.68 14.66
CA LEU A 12 -11.30 10.95 13.43
C LEU A 12 -10.30 11.74 12.59
N HIS A 13 -10.51 13.05 12.44
CA HIS A 13 -9.61 13.91 11.67
C HIS A 13 -8.19 13.90 12.23
N GLU A 14 -8.05 14.08 13.55
CA GLU A 14 -6.74 14.05 14.20
C GLU A 14 -6.04 12.70 14.04
N LYS A 15 -6.77 11.59 14.07
CA LYS A 15 -6.20 10.25 13.83
C LYS A 15 -5.67 10.10 12.42
N LEU A 16 -6.43 10.57 11.43
CA LEU A 16 -6.03 10.51 10.03
C LEU A 16 -4.81 11.38 9.77
N THR A 17 -4.80 12.61 10.29
CA THR A 17 -3.64 13.51 10.17
C THR A 17 -2.41 12.94 10.86
N ALA A 18 -2.54 12.34 12.04
CA ALA A 18 -1.42 11.68 12.71
C ALA A 18 -0.90 10.48 11.91
N MET A 19 -1.80 9.67 11.32
CA MET A 19 -1.42 8.56 10.46
C MET A 19 -0.67 9.04 9.20
N GLU A 20 -1.14 10.11 8.56
CA GLU A 20 -0.49 10.71 7.39
C GLU A 20 0.89 11.28 7.74
N ALA A 21 1.02 12.01 8.85
CA ALA A 21 2.30 12.58 9.27
C ALA A 21 3.33 11.48 9.60
N LEU A 22 2.90 10.41 10.26
CA LEU A 22 3.74 9.24 10.51
C LEU A 22 4.14 8.56 9.21
N TRP A 23 3.20 8.38 8.29
CA TRP A 23 3.48 7.75 7.00
C TRP A 23 4.45 8.58 6.15
N GLU A 24 4.26 9.91 6.11
CA GLU A 24 5.16 10.82 5.38
C GLU A 24 6.58 10.75 5.93
N ASP A 25 6.75 10.72 7.25
CA ASP A 25 8.07 10.65 7.87
C ASP A 25 8.78 9.32 7.59
N LEU A 26 8.08 8.20 7.76
CA LEU A 26 8.58 6.86 7.43
C LEU A 26 8.94 6.73 5.94
N ALA A 27 8.16 7.35 5.06
CA ALA A 27 8.40 7.29 3.61
C ALA A 27 9.64 8.07 3.15
N ARG A 28 10.27 8.90 4.01
CA ARG A 28 11.53 9.60 3.69
C ARG A 28 12.75 8.70 3.70
N THR A 29 12.69 7.58 4.42
CA THR A 29 13.79 6.62 4.60
C THR A 29 13.30 5.20 4.33
N PRO A 30 12.79 4.91 3.12
CA PRO A 30 12.23 3.60 2.80
C PRO A 30 13.23 2.45 2.97
N GLU A 31 14.53 2.72 2.87
CA GLU A 31 15.62 1.77 3.11
C GLU A 31 15.73 1.31 4.58
N ASP A 32 15.27 2.12 5.53
CA ASP A 32 15.29 1.78 6.96
C ASP A 32 14.18 0.77 7.32
N ILE A 33 13.25 0.53 6.38
CA ILE A 33 12.14 -0.41 6.54
C ILE A 33 12.34 -1.56 5.57
N GLU A 34 12.99 -2.62 6.04
CA GLU A 34 13.16 -3.83 5.24
C GLU A 34 11.80 -4.42 4.85
N SER A 35 11.60 -4.59 3.53
CA SER A 35 10.45 -5.32 3.03
C SER A 35 10.51 -6.78 3.50
N PRO A 36 9.41 -7.37 4.00
CA PRO A 36 9.35 -8.79 4.30
C PRO A 36 9.80 -9.64 3.11
N ALA A 37 10.54 -10.72 3.37
CA ALA A 37 11.08 -11.59 2.31
C ALA A 37 10.03 -12.07 1.31
N TRP A 38 8.81 -12.36 1.80
CA TRP A 38 7.70 -12.84 0.96
C TRP A 38 7.22 -11.81 -0.07
N HIS A 39 7.48 -10.51 0.12
CA HIS A 39 7.16 -9.49 -0.89
C HIS A 39 7.87 -9.78 -2.21
N LYS A 40 9.13 -10.21 -2.15
CA LYS A 40 9.92 -10.58 -3.33
C LYS A 40 9.29 -11.76 -4.04
N ASP A 41 8.90 -12.80 -3.31
CA ASP A 41 8.32 -14.01 -3.88
C ASP A 41 7.04 -13.69 -4.66
N VAL A 42 6.17 -12.84 -4.12
CA VAL A 42 4.94 -12.39 -4.80
C VAL A 42 5.25 -11.57 -6.06
N LEU A 43 6.26 -10.69 -6.01
CA LEU A 43 6.66 -9.91 -7.18
C LEU A 43 7.26 -10.78 -8.29
N ASP A 44 8.06 -11.78 -7.91
CA ASP A 44 8.66 -12.72 -8.85
C ASP A 44 7.58 -13.61 -9.51
N GLU A 45 6.64 -14.12 -8.73
CA GLU A 45 5.48 -14.87 -9.23
C GLU A 45 4.65 -14.03 -10.23
N ARG A 46 4.39 -12.76 -9.90
CA ARG A 46 3.68 -11.83 -10.80
C ARG A 46 4.46 -11.57 -12.08
N ARG A 47 5.79 -11.44 -12.01
CA ARG A 47 6.65 -11.24 -13.17
C ARG A 47 6.65 -12.48 -14.07
N GLN A 48 6.72 -13.67 -13.48
CA GLN A 48 6.67 -14.93 -14.21
C GLN A 48 5.35 -15.06 -14.98
N ARG A 49 4.21 -14.74 -14.36
CA ARG A 49 2.91 -14.74 -15.05
C ARG A 49 2.85 -13.79 -16.25
N LEU A 50 3.53 -12.65 -16.20
CA LEU A 50 3.63 -11.75 -17.36
C LEU A 50 4.43 -12.40 -18.49
N THR A 51 5.58 -13.02 -18.15
CA THR A 51 6.42 -13.74 -19.13
C THR A 51 5.69 -14.93 -19.76
N ASP A 52 4.89 -15.65 -18.97
CA ASP A 52 4.11 -16.80 -19.43
C ASP A 52 2.83 -16.40 -20.19
N GLY A 53 2.55 -15.10 -20.34
CA GLY A 53 1.33 -14.60 -21.00
C GLY A 53 0.05 -14.81 -20.20
N GLN A 54 0.14 -15.20 -18.92
CA GLN A 54 -0.98 -15.40 -18.01
C GLN A 54 -1.47 -14.10 -17.36
N SER A 55 -0.74 -13.00 -17.54
CA SER A 55 -1.09 -11.67 -17.07
C SER A 55 -0.64 -10.64 -18.09
N GLN A 56 -1.32 -9.50 -18.10
CA GLN A 56 -0.99 -8.37 -18.97
C GLN A 56 -1.09 -7.07 -18.19
N PHE A 57 -0.33 -6.07 -18.63
CA PHE A 57 -0.54 -4.71 -18.17
C PHE A 57 -1.85 -4.17 -18.74
N VAL A 58 -2.54 -3.39 -17.92
CA VAL A 58 -3.77 -2.69 -18.28
C VAL A 58 -3.57 -1.22 -17.99
N ASP A 59 -4.15 -0.38 -18.83
CA ASP A 59 -4.21 1.05 -18.57
C ASP A 59 -4.93 1.34 -17.23
N TRP A 60 -4.45 2.34 -16.50
CA TRP A 60 -4.93 2.63 -15.14
C TRP A 60 -6.38 3.13 -15.12
N GLU A 61 -6.79 3.95 -16.10
CA GLU A 61 -8.18 4.40 -16.20
C GLU A 61 -9.11 3.24 -16.53
N THR A 62 -8.66 2.36 -17.43
CA THR A 62 -9.38 1.13 -17.77
C THR A 62 -9.58 0.23 -16.56
N ALA A 63 -8.51 -0.05 -15.80
CA ALA A 63 -8.58 -0.87 -14.59
C ALA A 63 -9.57 -0.28 -13.55
N LYS A 64 -9.52 1.04 -13.33
CA LYS A 64 -10.45 1.71 -12.42
C LYS A 64 -11.89 1.60 -12.89
N ALA A 65 -12.15 1.76 -14.19
CA ALA A 65 -13.50 1.64 -14.74
C ALA A 65 -14.05 0.21 -14.55
N GLU A 66 -13.25 -0.81 -14.85
CA GLU A 66 -13.65 -2.21 -14.65
C GLU A 66 -13.96 -2.54 -13.19
N ILE A 67 -13.13 -2.07 -12.24
CA ILE A 67 -13.38 -2.29 -10.80
C ILE A 67 -14.69 -1.65 -10.37
N ARG A 68 -14.94 -0.39 -10.77
CA ARG A 68 -16.20 0.30 -10.43
C ARG A 68 -17.42 -0.43 -10.99
N ASN A 69 -17.33 -0.93 -12.22
CA ASN A 69 -18.40 -1.67 -12.88
C ASN A 69 -18.67 -3.06 -12.27
N LYS A 70 -17.74 -3.62 -11.50
CA LYS A 70 -17.91 -4.91 -10.80
C LYS A 70 -18.44 -4.78 -9.37
N VAL A 71 -18.32 -3.59 -8.78
CA VAL A 71 -18.72 -3.31 -7.39
C VAL A 71 -20.10 -2.65 -7.32
N LEU A 72 -20.56 -2.07 -8.43
CA LEU A 72 -21.92 -1.52 -8.63
C LEU A 72 -22.79 -2.52 -9.41
#